data_AF-A0A2K2BRQ9-F1
#
_entry.id   AF-A0A2K2BRQ9-F1
#
_cell.length_a   1.000
_cell.length_b   1.000
_cell.length_c   1.000
_cell.angle_alpha   90.00
_cell.angle_beta   90.00
_cell.angle_gamma   90.00
#
_symmetry.space_group_name_H-M   'P 1'
#
loop_
_entity.id
_entity.type
_entity.pdbx_description
1 polymer ?
#
loop_
_entity_poly.entity_id
_entity_poly.type
_entity_poly.pdbx_seq_one_letter_code
_entity_poly.pdbx_strand_id
1 'polypeptide(L)'
;MATLGGVHDSEASQNSVEIENLARFAVDEHNKKENAILEFARVVKAKEQVVAGTMHHLTIEAIEAGKKKIYEAEVWVKPWLNFMELKEFKHAGDVPVFTSSDLGVKRDGHGPGWQSVPVHDPSVQDAANHALKSIQQRSNSLFPYELQEVVDANAEVEDDSAKFDMLLKVKRGSAEEKLKVVVHKSSEGNYHLNRMEPHV
;
A
#
# COMPACT_ATOMS: atom_id res chain seq x y z
N MET A 1 10.74 15.84 -28.58
CA MET A 1 10.67 14.51 -29.22
C MET A 1 10.45 13.51 -28.10
N ALA A 2 9.25 12.93 -28.01
CA ALA A 2 8.86 12.04 -26.90
C ALA A 2 9.35 10.61 -27.17
N THR A 3 10.05 10.03 -26.20
CA THR A 3 10.54 8.66 -26.20
C THR A 3 9.39 7.68 -26.06
N LEU A 4 9.24 6.78 -27.04
CA LEU A 4 8.20 5.76 -27.07
C LEU A 4 8.47 4.69 -26.00
N GLY A 5 7.56 4.55 -25.03
CA GLY A 5 7.51 3.40 -24.10
C GLY A 5 7.69 3.71 -22.61
N GLY A 6 7.97 4.96 -22.23
CA GLY A 6 7.99 5.37 -20.82
C GLY A 6 6.62 5.84 -20.35
N VAL A 7 6.15 5.39 -19.18
CA VAL A 7 5.10 6.10 -18.44
C VAL A 7 5.72 7.42 -17.99
N HIS A 8 5.29 8.51 -18.60
CA HIS A 8 5.74 9.84 -18.22
C HIS A 8 4.66 10.46 -17.32
N ASP A 9 5.06 11.00 -16.17
CA ASP A 9 4.19 11.93 -15.44
C ASP A 9 3.90 13.09 -16.41
N SER A 10 2.62 13.41 -16.59
CA SER A 10 2.23 14.52 -17.45
C SER A 10 2.70 15.81 -16.78
N GLU A 11 3.91 16.25 -17.12
CA GLU A 11 4.53 17.50 -16.63
C GLU A 11 3.72 18.75 -17.03
N ALA A 12 2.76 18.57 -17.95
CA ALA A 12 1.66 19.47 -18.17
C ALA A 12 0.65 19.34 -17.01
N SER A 13 0.93 20.06 -15.91
CA SER A 13 0.00 20.52 -14.88
C SER A 13 -1.27 19.69 -14.70
N GLN A 14 -1.49 19.15 -13.50
CA GLN A 14 -2.72 18.47 -13.08
C GLN A 14 -4.05 19.25 -13.30
N ASN A 15 -4.00 20.43 -13.93
CA ASN A 15 -5.07 21.36 -14.29
C ASN A 15 -5.19 21.64 -15.81
N SER A 16 -4.67 20.78 -16.72
CA SER A 16 -4.94 21.00 -18.14
C SER A 16 -6.42 20.70 -18.45
N VAL A 17 -7.06 21.59 -19.20
CA VAL A 17 -8.49 21.50 -19.56
C VAL A 17 -8.82 20.17 -20.25
N GLU A 18 -7.87 19.64 -21.03
CA GLU A 18 -8.00 18.34 -21.71
C GLU A 18 -8.09 17.17 -20.73
N ILE A 19 -7.25 17.15 -19.70
CA ILE A 19 -7.25 16.10 -18.67
C ILE A 19 -8.51 16.18 -17.81
N GLU A 20 -8.98 17.39 -17.49
CA GLU A 20 -10.25 17.57 -16.77
C GLU A 20 -11.44 17.08 -17.59
N ASN A 21 -11.48 17.35 -18.90
CA ASN A 21 -12.52 16.84 -19.79
C ASN A 21 -12.52 15.30 -19.88
N LEU A 22 -11.33 14.69 -19.97
CA LEU A 22 -11.19 13.23 -19.95
C LEU A 22 -11.66 12.62 -18.62
N ALA A 23 -11.35 13.26 -17.51
CA ALA A 23 -11.79 12.84 -16.18
C ALA A 23 -13.31 12.91 -16.04
N ARG A 24 -13.94 14.00 -16.48
CA ARG A 24 -15.41 14.14 -16.49
C ARG A 24 -16.05 13.07 -17.36
N PHE A 25 -15.53 12.87 -18.58
CA PHE A 25 -16.00 11.82 -19.48
C PHE A 25 -15.96 10.43 -18.81
N ALA A 26 -14.88 10.11 -18.10
CA ALA A 26 -14.75 8.84 -17.39
C ALA A 26 -15.83 8.66 -16.30
N VAL A 27 -16.10 9.71 -15.51
CA VAL A 27 -17.16 9.68 -14.48
C VAL A 27 -18.54 9.54 -15.10
N ASP A 28 -18.83 10.30 -16.17
CA ASP A 28 -20.10 10.23 -16.89
C ASP A 28 -20.34 8.83 -17.51
N GLU A 29 -19.32 8.25 -18.15
CA GLU A 29 -19.40 6.89 -18.70
C GLU A 29 -19.68 5.86 -17.61
N HIS A 30 -18.97 5.96 -16.48
CA HIS A 30 -19.16 5.05 -15.36
C HIS A 30 -20.57 5.19 -14.75
N ASN A 31 -21.03 6.42 -14.51
CA ASN A 31 -22.39 6.69 -14.03
C ASN A 31 -23.45 6.08 -14.96
N LYS A 32 -23.26 6.21 -16.27
CA LYS A 32 -24.18 5.64 -17.27
C LYS A 32 -24.16 4.12 -17.31
N LYS A 33 -23.00 3.49 -17.10
CA LYS A 33 -22.83 2.03 -17.18
C LYS A 33 -23.27 1.31 -15.90
N GLU A 34 -22.91 1.85 -14.74
CA GLU A 34 -23.14 1.24 -13.43
C GLU A 34 -24.36 1.81 -12.69
N ASN A 35 -25.07 2.79 -13.28
CA ASN A 35 -26.13 3.56 -12.61
C ASN A 35 -25.66 4.18 -11.27
N ALA A 36 -24.38 4.54 -11.20
CA ALA A 36 -23.80 5.21 -10.06
C ALA A 36 -24.08 6.73 -10.09
N ILE A 37 -24.02 7.38 -8.92
CA ILE A 37 -24.16 8.83 -8.77
C ILE A 37 -22.85 9.36 -8.21
N LEU A 38 -21.83 9.39 -9.05
CA LEU A 38 -20.54 10.00 -8.74
C LEU A 38 -20.51 11.44 -9.25
N GLU A 39 -20.15 12.36 -8.36
CA GLU A 39 -19.93 13.76 -8.70
C GLU A 39 -18.43 14.01 -8.84
N PHE A 40 -17.97 14.41 -10.02
CA PHE A 40 -16.56 14.76 -10.25
C PHE A 40 -16.16 15.96 -9.37
N ALA A 41 -15.10 15.82 -8.57
CA ALA A 41 -14.57 16.89 -7.74
C ALA A 41 -13.29 17.52 -8.32
N ARG A 42 -12.24 16.71 -8.55
CA ARG A 42 -10.96 17.18 -9.11
C ARG A 42 -10.09 16.04 -9.62
N VAL A 43 -9.09 16.36 -10.43
CA VAL A 43 -8.02 15.41 -10.81
C VAL A 43 -6.89 15.49 -9.77
N VAL A 44 -6.50 14.35 -9.22
CA VAL A 44 -5.42 14.21 -8.21
C VAL A 44 -4.09 13.89 -8.88
N LYS A 45 -4.12 13.07 -9.94
CA LYS A 45 -2.93 12.73 -10.71
C LYS A 45 -3.31 12.39 -12.14
N ALA A 46 -2.43 12.73 -13.08
CA ALA A 46 -2.56 12.34 -14.47
C ALA A 46 -1.21 11.80 -14.94
N LYS A 47 -1.25 10.63 -15.55
CA LYS A 47 -0.11 10.04 -16.25
C LYS A 47 -0.54 9.73 -17.66
N GLU A 48 0.42 9.83 -18.57
CA GLU A 48 0.21 9.51 -19.96
C GLU A 48 1.14 8.38 -20.38
N GLN A 49 0.58 7.43 -21.12
CA GLN A 49 1.30 6.31 -21.68
C GLN A 49 1.01 6.21 -23.18
N VAL A 50 2.06 6.31 -23.99
CA VAL A 50 1.97 6.14 -25.45
C VAL A 50 1.92 4.65 -25.78
N VAL A 51 0.82 4.21 -26.39
CA VAL A 51 0.56 2.82 -26.81
C VAL A 51 0.10 2.81 -28.28
N ALA A 52 -0.82 1.94 -28.70
CA ALA A 52 -1.52 2.05 -29.98
C ALA A 52 -2.58 3.19 -29.96
N GLY A 53 -2.15 4.38 -29.52
CA GLY A 53 -2.96 5.52 -29.09
C GLY A 53 -2.26 6.26 -27.96
N THR A 54 -3.01 7.11 -27.28
CA THR A 54 -2.62 7.72 -26.01
C THR A 54 -3.50 7.14 -24.92
N MET A 55 -2.89 6.51 -23.92
CA MET A 55 -3.58 5.99 -22.75
C MET A 55 -3.34 6.95 -21.58
N HIS A 56 -4.42 7.53 -21.06
CA HIS A 56 -4.38 8.43 -19.92
C HIS A 56 -4.78 7.67 -18.67
N HIS A 57 -3.85 7.55 -17.72
CA HIS A 57 -4.14 7.03 -16.39
C HIS A 57 -4.43 8.21 -15.48
N LEU A 58 -5.70 8.38 -15.14
CA LEU A 58 -6.21 9.50 -14.38
C LEU A 58 -6.59 9.01 -12.99
N THR A 59 -6.07 9.68 -11.97
CA THR A 59 -6.53 9.53 -10.59
C THR A 59 -7.44 10.72 -10.30
N ILE A 60 -8.72 10.46 -10.10
CA ILE A 60 -9.76 11.47 -9.93
C ILE A 60 -10.40 11.36 -8.55
N GLU A 61 -10.69 12.49 -7.93
CA GLU A 61 -11.51 12.58 -6.74
C GLU A 61 -12.96 12.80 -7.17
N ALA A 62 -13.87 11.94 -6.72
CA ALA A 62 -15.29 12.05 -6.93
C ALA A 62 -16.05 11.91 -5.61
N ILE A 63 -17.21 12.54 -5.49
CA ILE A 63 -18.07 12.46 -4.32
C ILE A 63 -19.16 11.43 -4.60
N GLU A 64 -19.19 10.38 -3.79
CA GLU A 64 -20.23 9.34 -3.82
C GLU A 64 -21.03 9.41 -2.52
N ALA A 65 -22.33 9.67 -2.61
CA ALA A 65 -23.22 9.79 -1.46
C ALA A 65 -22.70 10.74 -0.35
N GLY A 66 -22.06 11.84 -0.74
CA GLY A 66 -21.51 12.85 0.19
C GLY A 66 -20.13 12.51 0.77
N LYS A 67 -19.52 11.38 0.39
CA LYS A 67 -18.15 11.01 0.78
C LYS A 67 -17.21 11.15 -0.42
N LYS A 68 -16.08 11.84 -0.20
CA LYS A 68 -15.03 12.00 -1.21
C LYS A 68 -14.26 10.70 -1.34
N LYS A 69 -14.15 10.21 -2.57
CA LYS A 69 -13.48 8.96 -2.91
C LYS A 69 -12.57 9.17 -4.10
N ILE A 70 -11.47 8.41 -4.15
CA ILE A 70 -10.54 8.43 -5.27
C ILE A 70 -10.86 7.25 -6.19
N TYR A 71 -10.86 7.55 -7.48
CA TYR A 71 -11.02 6.59 -8.55
C TYR A 71 -9.84 6.69 -9.51
N GLU A 72 -9.40 5.55 -10.00
CA GLU A 72 -8.46 5.43 -11.10
C GLU A 72 -9.25 5.12 -12.37
N ALA A 73 -9.08 5.97 -13.38
CA ALA A 73 -9.71 5.86 -14.67
C ALA A 73 -8.63 5.75 -15.75
N GLU A 74 -8.74 4.75 -16.60
CA GLU A 74 -7.90 4.59 -17.78
C GLU A 74 -8.70 4.95 -19.03
N VAL A 75 -8.34 6.07 -19.65
CA VAL A 75 -9.01 6.55 -20.86
C VAL A 75 -8.09 6.35 -22.06
N TRP A 76 -8.56 5.58 -23.04
CA TRP A 76 -7.80 5.31 -24.25
C TRP A 76 -8.28 6.17 -25.40
N VAL A 77 -7.40 7.04 -25.90
CA VAL A 77 -7.68 8.01 -26.96
C VAL A 77 -6.87 7.66 -28.20
N LYS A 78 -7.53 7.62 -29.36
CA LYS A 78 -6.90 7.50 -30.68
C LYS A 78 -7.35 8.70 -31.52
N PRO A 79 -6.56 9.79 -31.57
CA PRO A 79 -6.94 11.01 -32.26
C PRO A 79 -7.26 10.78 -33.75
N TRP A 80 -6.50 9.90 -34.40
CA TRP A 80 -6.69 9.58 -35.83
C TRP A 80 -7.97 8.79 -36.15
N LEU A 81 -8.64 8.24 -35.13
CA LEU A 81 -9.91 7.53 -35.27
C LEU A 81 -11.09 8.27 -34.61
N ASN A 82 -10.85 9.44 -33.99
CA ASN A 82 -11.82 10.09 -33.08
C ASN A 82 -12.41 9.11 -32.05
N PHE A 83 -11.59 8.16 -31.59
CA PHE A 83 -12.02 7.10 -30.69
C PHE A 83 -11.54 7.43 -29.28
N MET A 84 -12.48 7.49 -28.34
CA MET A 84 -12.24 7.67 -26.92
C MET A 84 -13.09 6.65 -26.17
N GLU A 85 -12.45 5.84 -25.32
CA GLU A 85 -13.12 4.78 -24.59
C GLU A 85 -12.55 4.69 -23.17
N LEU A 86 -13.43 4.60 -22.18
CA LEU A 86 -13.05 4.25 -20.82
C LEU A 86 -12.73 2.76 -20.75
N LYS A 87 -11.45 2.42 -20.60
CA LYS A 87 -11.01 1.03 -20.47
C LYS A 87 -11.32 0.47 -19.11
N GLU A 88 -10.95 1.24 -18.09
CA GLU A 88 -11.04 0.80 -16.73
C GLU A 88 -11.41 1.96 -15.83
N PHE A 89 -12.28 1.68 -14.86
CA PHE A 89 -12.66 2.61 -13.82
C PHE A 89 -12.72 1.83 -12.52
N LYS A 90 -11.72 2.04 -11.67
CA LYS A 90 -11.55 1.34 -10.41
C LYS A 90 -11.62 2.34 -9.27
N HIS A 91 -12.24 1.93 -8.18
CA HIS A 91 -12.11 2.66 -6.92
C HIS A 91 -10.70 2.42 -6.37
N ALA A 92 -9.89 3.48 -6.32
CA ALA A 92 -8.50 3.41 -5.87
C ALA A 92 -8.35 3.63 -4.36
N GLY A 93 -9.46 3.90 -3.66
CA GLY A 93 -9.53 4.12 -2.21
C GLY A 93 -10.25 5.42 -1.87
N ASP A 94 -10.66 5.62 -0.62
CA ASP A 94 -11.13 6.92 -0.15
C ASP A 94 -10.02 7.96 -0.32
N VAL A 95 -10.37 9.24 -0.53
CA VAL A 95 -9.36 10.29 -0.39
C VAL A 95 -8.74 10.13 1.00
N PRO A 96 -7.40 10.20 1.16
CA PRO A 96 -6.88 10.52 2.45
C PRO A 96 -7.42 11.91 2.72
N VAL A 97 -8.49 11.99 3.51
CA VAL A 97 -8.80 13.21 4.21
C VAL A 97 -7.52 13.45 4.99
N PHE A 98 -6.71 14.40 4.52
CA PHE A 98 -5.61 14.96 5.29
C PHE A 98 -6.20 15.76 6.48
N THR A 99 -7.10 15.17 7.25
CA THR A 99 -6.96 15.19 8.70
C THR A 99 -5.60 14.59 8.98
N SER A 100 -4.90 15.10 9.98
CA SER A 100 -3.52 14.76 10.34
C SER A 100 -3.28 13.29 10.76
N SER A 101 -3.94 12.32 10.14
CA SER A 101 -4.12 10.93 10.57
C SER A 101 -3.92 9.87 9.47
N ASP A 102 -3.57 10.21 8.22
CA ASP A 102 -3.50 9.20 7.13
C ASP A 102 -2.27 9.37 6.23
N LEU A 103 -1.08 9.14 6.79
CA LEU A 103 0.14 8.90 6.01
C LEU A 103 0.47 7.40 6.04
N GLY A 104 -0.22 6.68 5.16
CA GLY A 104 0.28 5.43 4.58
C GLY A 104 -0.25 4.17 5.22
N VAL A 105 -1.26 3.55 4.59
CA VAL A 105 -1.44 2.10 4.60
C VAL A 105 -2.18 1.70 3.31
N LYS A 106 -1.54 0.82 2.55
CA LYS A 106 -2.18 0.04 1.51
C LYS A 106 -3.29 -0.75 2.18
N ARG A 107 -4.56 -0.45 1.88
CA ARG A 107 -5.69 -1.25 2.35
C ARG A 107 -5.76 -2.52 1.50
N ASP A 108 -4.85 -3.46 1.76
CA ASP A 108 -5.17 -4.87 1.64
C ASP A 108 -6.14 -5.16 2.80
N GLY A 109 -7.43 -5.11 2.48
CA GLY A 109 -8.45 -4.73 3.44
C GLY A 109 -8.50 -5.60 4.68
N HIS A 110 -8.37 -5.02 5.86
CA HIS A 110 -8.71 -5.62 7.15
C HIS A 110 -9.34 -4.54 8.04
N GLY A 111 -10.26 -4.93 8.91
CA GLY A 111 -10.72 -4.09 10.03
C GLY A 111 -9.57 -3.77 10.99
N PRO A 112 -9.84 -3.25 12.20
CA PRO A 112 -8.79 -3.06 13.21
C PRO A 112 -8.09 -4.42 13.46
N GLY A 113 -6.83 -4.53 13.03
CA GLY A 113 -6.06 -5.77 13.07
C GLY A 113 -4.75 -5.67 12.27
N TRP A 114 -3.90 -6.69 12.46
CA TRP A 114 -2.56 -6.84 11.89
C TRP A 114 -2.41 -6.39 10.43
N GLN A 115 -1.46 -5.48 10.17
CA GLN A 115 -1.09 -4.99 8.84
C GLN A 115 0.24 -5.58 8.40
N SER A 116 0.33 -6.15 7.20
CA SER A 116 1.60 -6.67 6.68
C SER A 116 2.60 -5.54 6.42
N VAL A 117 3.79 -5.69 6.98
CA VAL A 117 4.88 -4.70 6.89
C VAL A 117 6.06 -5.29 6.10
N PRO A 118 6.84 -4.44 5.39
CA PRO A 118 8.01 -4.91 4.66
C PRO A 118 9.02 -5.58 5.60
N VAL A 119 9.45 -6.79 5.27
CA VAL A 119 10.45 -7.55 6.06
C VAL A 119 11.82 -6.85 6.14
N HIS A 120 12.09 -5.91 5.22
CA HIS A 120 13.31 -5.10 5.18
C HIS A 120 13.17 -3.75 5.90
N ASP A 121 12.05 -3.49 6.57
CA ASP A 121 11.88 -2.26 7.33
C ASP A 121 12.84 -2.22 8.53
N PRO A 122 13.51 -1.09 8.80
CA PRO A 122 14.40 -0.95 9.94
C PRO A 122 13.74 -1.30 11.28
N SER A 123 12.44 -1.00 11.46
CA SER A 123 11.71 -1.29 12.70
C SER A 123 11.48 -2.79 12.88
N VAL A 124 11.17 -3.50 11.79
CA VAL A 124 10.98 -4.95 11.78
C VAL A 124 12.31 -5.66 12.05
N GLN A 125 13.40 -5.18 11.44
CA GLN A 125 14.75 -5.71 11.68
C GLN A 125 15.21 -5.48 13.12
N ASP A 126 15.00 -4.29 13.67
CA ASP A 126 15.33 -3.97 15.06
C ASP A 126 14.53 -4.84 16.05
N ALA A 127 13.22 -4.98 15.81
CA ALA A 127 12.35 -5.85 16.60
C ALA A 127 12.75 -7.34 16.50
N ALA A 128 13.11 -7.83 15.31
CA ALA A 128 13.57 -9.20 15.09
C ALA A 128 14.88 -9.49 15.82
N ASN A 129 15.85 -8.57 15.75
CA ASN A 129 17.12 -8.69 16.47
C ASN A 129 16.91 -8.63 17.98
N HIS A 130 16.04 -7.74 18.46
CA HIS A 130 15.69 -7.66 19.88
C HIS A 130 14.98 -8.93 20.36
N ALA A 131 14.09 -9.49 19.54
CA ALA A 131 13.41 -10.75 19.82
C ALA A 131 14.43 -11.88 19.97
N LEU A 132 15.38 -12.01 19.04
CA LEU A 132 16.43 -13.04 19.12
C LEU A 132 17.32 -12.90 20.34
N LYS A 133 17.74 -11.68 20.66
CA LYS A 133 18.51 -11.42 21.89
C LYS A 133 17.73 -11.82 23.14
N SER A 134 16.43 -11.52 23.17
CA SER A 134 15.53 -11.91 24.25
C SER A 134 15.34 -13.41 24.34
N ILE A 135 15.18 -14.09 23.19
CA ILE A 135 15.07 -15.55 23.09
C ILE A 135 16.36 -16.21 23.57
N GLN A 136 17.52 -15.69 23.15
CA GLN A 136 18.83 -16.19 23.55
C GLN A 136 19.08 -16.00 25.06
N GLN A 137 18.65 -14.88 25.64
CA GLN A 137 18.76 -14.66 27.09
C GLN A 137 17.81 -15.54 27.91
N ARG A 138 16.60 -15.80 27.40
CA ARG A 138 15.61 -16.67 28.06
C ARG A 138 15.92 -18.16 27.85
N SER A 139 16.58 -18.52 26.76
CA SER A 139 16.92 -19.90 26.43
C SER A 139 18.27 -20.29 26.98
N ASN A 140 18.33 -21.39 27.72
CA ASN A 140 19.59 -21.97 28.19
C ASN A 140 20.27 -22.83 27.10
N SER A 141 20.20 -22.37 25.83
CA SER A 141 20.66 -23.12 24.66
C SER A 141 22.17 -23.01 24.51
N LEU A 142 22.84 -24.16 24.35
CA LEU A 142 24.28 -24.26 24.09
C LEU A 142 24.71 -23.68 22.74
N PHE A 143 23.77 -23.52 21.81
CA PHE A 143 24.02 -22.93 20.48
C PHE A 143 23.26 -21.60 20.35
N PRO A 144 23.92 -20.54 19.83
CA PRO A 144 23.28 -19.26 19.60
C PRO A 144 22.23 -19.38 18.48
N TYR A 145 21.10 -18.68 18.63
CA TYR A 145 20.14 -18.50 17.56
C TYR A 145 20.62 -17.43 16.59
N GLU A 146 20.80 -17.78 15.32
CA GLU A 146 21.15 -16.82 14.26
C GLU A 146 19.92 -16.51 13.41
N LEU A 147 19.62 -15.23 13.17
CA LEU A 147 18.60 -14.83 12.20
C LEU A 147 19.08 -15.17 10.79
N GLN A 148 18.33 -15.98 10.06
CA GLN A 148 18.60 -16.20 8.64
C GLN A 148 17.79 -15.22 7.78
N GLU A 149 16.48 -15.15 8.02
CA GLU A 149 15.56 -14.29 7.28
C GLU A 149 14.27 -14.06 8.08
N VAL A 150 13.61 -12.94 7.82
CA VAL A 150 12.24 -12.68 8.27
C VAL A 150 11.32 -13.11 7.14
N VAL A 151 10.56 -14.18 7.34
CA VAL A 151 9.70 -14.79 6.33
C VAL A 151 8.43 -13.98 6.14
N ASP A 152 7.85 -13.52 7.25
CA ASP A 152 6.63 -12.73 7.27
C ASP A 152 6.68 -11.75 8.44
N ALA A 153 6.10 -10.57 8.26
CA ALA A 153 6.04 -9.55 9.29
C ALA A 153 4.74 -8.77 9.18
N ASN A 154 4.03 -8.68 10.29
CA ASN A 154 2.81 -7.90 10.45
C ASN A 154 2.97 -6.98 11.67
N ALA A 155 2.45 -5.77 11.58
CA ALA A 155 2.42 -4.81 12.65
C ALA A 155 0.99 -4.36 12.93
N GLU A 156 0.68 -4.18 14.20
CA GLU A 156 -0.57 -3.61 14.68
C GLU A 156 -0.19 -2.40 15.55
N VAL A 157 -0.60 -1.21 15.10
CA VAL A 157 -0.35 0.03 15.82
C VAL A 157 -1.57 0.33 16.70
N GLU A 158 -1.35 0.33 18.01
CA GLU A 158 -2.29 0.74 19.05
C GLU A 158 -1.90 2.15 19.54
N ASP A 159 -2.82 2.89 20.17
CA ASP A 159 -2.70 4.34 20.44
C ASP A 159 -1.34 4.77 21.03
N ASP A 160 -0.74 3.97 21.91
CA ASP A 160 0.56 4.24 22.56
C ASP A 160 1.58 3.09 22.42
N SER A 161 1.28 2.06 21.61
CA SER A 161 2.16 0.90 21.49
C SER A 161 1.99 0.13 20.18
N ALA A 162 3.06 -0.45 19.67
CA ALA A 162 3.02 -1.23 18.42
C ALA A 162 3.28 -2.70 18.72
N LYS A 163 2.43 -3.60 18.22
CA LYS A 163 2.64 -5.05 18.27
C LYS A 163 3.18 -5.48 16.91
N PHE A 164 4.21 -6.32 16.90
CA PHE A 164 4.82 -6.89 15.71
C PHE A 164 4.68 -8.41 15.79
N ASP A 165 3.92 -9.02 14.89
CA ASP A 165 3.84 -10.46 14.68
C ASP A 165 4.80 -10.81 13.53
N MET A 166 5.87 -11.53 13.83
CA MET A 166 6.90 -11.87 12.85
C MET A 166 7.13 -13.37 12.82
N LEU A 167 7.37 -13.89 11.62
CA LEU A 167 7.84 -15.26 11.40
C LEU A 167 9.32 -15.21 11.05
N LEU A 168 10.16 -15.55 12.03
CA LEU A 168 11.61 -15.57 11.88
C LEU A 168 12.06 -16.96 11.46
N LYS A 169 12.92 -17.05 10.45
CA LYS A 169 13.67 -18.26 10.17
C LYS A 169 15.02 -18.13 10.85
N VAL A 170 15.29 -19.02 11.79
CA VAL A 170 16.48 -19.01 12.61
C VAL A 170 17.29 -20.28 12.40
N LYS A 171 18.59 -20.17 12.55
CA LYS A 171 19.48 -21.32 12.53
C LYS A 171 20.00 -21.58 13.94
N ARG A 172 19.85 -22.81 14.40
CA ARG A 172 20.38 -23.31 15.67
C ARG A 172 21.40 -24.41 15.37
N GLY A 173 22.68 -24.05 15.35
CA GLY A 173 23.76 -24.98 14.98
C GLY A 173 23.63 -25.42 13.52
N SER A 174 23.25 -26.67 13.27
CA SER A 174 23.02 -27.24 11.93
C SER A 174 21.55 -27.36 11.53
N ALA A 175 20.61 -27.02 12.41
CA ALA A 175 19.18 -27.09 12.16
C ALA A 175 18.62 -25.70 11.83
N GLU A 176 17.77 -25.62 10.80
CA GLU A 176 16.97 -24.44 10.47
C GLU A 176 15.56 -24.61 11.05
N GLU A 177 15.09 -23.62 11.80
CA GLU A 177 13.80 -23.64 12.49
C GLU A 177 13.05 -22.33 12.22
N LYS A 178 11.72 -22.39 12.18
CA LYS A 178 10.87 -21.20 12.07
C LYS A 178 10.27 -20.88 13.44
N LEU A 179 10.42 -19.65 13.88
CA LEU A 179 9.90 -19.15 15.14
C LEU A 179 8.90 -18.04 14.87
N LYS A 180 7.69 -18.22 15.38
CA LYS A 180 6.70 -17.15 15.42
C LYS A 180 6.94 -16.33 16.68
N VAL A 181 7.18 -15.04 16.52
CA VAL A 181 7.47 -14.12 17.61
C VAL A 181 6.51 -12.94 17.58
N VAL A 182 6.03 -12.55 18.76
CA VAL A 182 5.20 -11.35 18.92
C VAL A 182 5.96 -10.39 19.82
N VAL A 183 6.40 -9.28 19.24
CA VAL A 183 7.15 -8.23 19.93
C VAL A 183 6.24 -7.03 20.14
N HIS A 184 6.19 -6.53 21.36
CA HIS A 184 5.46 -5.32 21.71
C HIS A 184 6.46 -4.17 21.91
N LYS A 185 6.30 -3.10 21.15
CA LYS A 185 7.07 -1.87 21.26
C LYS A 185 6.22 -0.84 21.99
N SER A 186 6.68 -0.40 23.15
CA SER A 186 6.06 0.72 23.87
C SER A 186 6.45 2.05 23.23
N SER A 187 5.62 3.10 23.40
CA SER A 187 5.95 4.48 22.98
C SER A 187 7.26 5.01 23.55
N GLU A 188 7.73 4.46 24.68
CA GLU A 188 9.03 4.73 25.30
C GLU A 188 10.23 4.14 24.52
N GLY A 189 10.00 3.43 23.41
CA GLY A 189 11.05 2.79 22.61
C GLY A 189 11.52 1.43 23.16
N ASN A 190 10.93 0.95 24.24
CA ASN A 190 11.22 -0.37 24.81
C ASN A 190 10.53 -1.49 24.02
N TYR A 191 11.28 -2.52 23.65
CA TYR A 191 10.76 -3.73 23.02
C TYR A 191 10.59 -4.84 24.05
N HIS A 192 9.41 -5.43 24.14
CA HIS A 192 9.10 -6.56 24.99
C HIS A 192 8.63 -7.75 24.15
N LEU A 193 9.33 -8.87 24.26
CA LEU A 193 8.88 -10.12 23.64
C LEU A 193 7.70 -10.68 24.44
N ASN A 194 6.49 -10.56 23.90
CA ASN A 194 5.26 -10.96 24.55
C ASN A 194 5.02 -12.47 24.40
N ARG A 195 5.18 -13.00 23.18
CA ARG A 195 4.95 -14.42 22.89
C ARG A 195 6.02 -14.95 21.93
N MET A 196 6.48 -16.17 22.18
CA MET A 196 7.32 -16.93 21.26
C MET A 196 6.72 -18.34 21.13
N GLU A 197 6.50 -18.79 19.90
CA GLU A 197 6.02 -20.13 19.61
C GLU A 197 6.87 -20.73 18.48
N PRO A 198 7.41 -21.96 18.67
CA PRO A 198 8.02 -22.67 17.56
C PRO A 198 6.95 -22.99 16.52
N HIS A 199 7.22 -22.66 15.26
CA HIS A 199 6.33 -23.01 14.15
C HIS A 199 6.74 -24.40 13.65
N VAL A 200 5.91 -25.40 13.95
CA VAL A 200 6.11 -26.83 13.61
C VAL A 200 5.70 -27.10 12.16
#